data_AF-A0A970FJR0-F1
#
_entry.id   AF-A0A970FJR0-F1
#
_cell.length_a   1.000
_cell.length_b   1.000
_cell.length_c   1.000
_cell.angle_alpha   90.00
_cell.angle_beta   90.00
_cell.angle_gamma   90.00
#
_symmetry.space_group_name_H-M   'P 1'
#
loop_
_entity.id
_entity.type
_entity.pdbx_description
1 polymer ?
#
loop_
_entity_poly.entity_id
_entity_poly.type
_entity_poly.pdbx_seq_one_letter_code
_entity_poly.pdbx_strand_id
1 'polypeptide(L)'
;MSLLNGWLIYSKDHYNINTPFARRFLDSGNNSKSSIKLIFKDELYYGIESKSLCLKYRNKNVSELPDFVINRTIDPLLSRHLEAMGIKVFNSSQIAEICNDKGRTYLEVSKLDIPMVDTLFADKDSLVKSGLIFDYPVVVKTTGGRGGKEVMLASSDV
;
A
#
# COMPACT_ATOMS: atom_id res chain seq x y z
N MET A 1 -6.25 -19.75 24.58
CA MET A 1 -6.29 -19.28 23.18
C MET A 1 -5.02 -19.78 22.50
N SER A 2 -5.09 -20.24 21.25
CA SER A 2 -3.90 -20.56 20.45
C SER A 2 -3.11 -19.28 20.17
N LEU A 3 -1.79 -19.40 20.05
CA LEU A 3 -0.89 -18.30 19.68
C LEU A 3 -1.13 -17.93 18.22
N LEU A 4 -1.42 -16.65 17.93
CA LEU A 4 -1.62 -16.18 16.56
C LEU A 4 -0.27 -15.96 15.85
N ASN A 5 -0.10 -16.53 14.67
CA ASN A 5 1.08 -16.37 13.84
C ASN A 5 0.84 -15.27 12.79
N GLY A 6 1.57 -14.16 12.92
CA GLY A 6 1.50 -13.03 12.03
C GLY A 6 2.75 -12.89 11.17
N TRP A 7 2.59 -12.33 9.97
CA TRP A 7 3.73 -11.81 9.21
C TRP A 7 3.68 -10.28 9.14
N LEU A 8 4.85 -9.66 9.22
CA LEU A 8 5.06 -8.26 8.86
C LEU A 8 5.82 -8.24 7.54
N ILE A 9 5.16 -7.82 6.46
CA ILE A 9 5.77 -7.83 5.12
C ILE A 9 6.30 -6.45 4.75
N TYR A 10 7.57 -6.38 4.35
CA TYR A 10 8.23 -5.18 3.84
C TYR A 10 9.06 -5.49 2.59
N SER A 11 9.25 -4.51 1.71
CA SER A 11 10.42 -4.52 0.82
C SER A 11 11.66 -4.11 1.62
N LYS A 12 12.83 -4.66 1.30
CA LYS A 12 14.11 -4.39 2.00
C LYS A 12 14.40 -2.89 2.08
N ASP A 13 14.28 -2.16 0.98
CA ASP A 13 14.54 -0.71 0.93
C ASP A 13 13.61 0.08 1.86
N HIS A 14 12.31 -0.24 1.83
CA HIS A 14 11.33 0.40 2.70
C HIS A 14 11.54 0.04 4.17
N TYR A 15 11.97 -1.19 4.48
CA TYR A 15 12.31 -1.59 5.84
C TYR A 15 13.52 -0.81 6.36
N ASN A 16 14.57 -0.65 5.57
CA ASN A 16 15.78 0.08 5.98
C ASN A 16 15.44 1.52 6.42
N ILE A 17 14.56 2.20 5.68
CA ILE A 17 14.11 3.56 6.01
C ILE A 17 13.16 3.56 7.22
N ASN A 18 12.30 2.56 7.36
CA ASN A 18 11.22 2.51 8.35
C ASN A 18 11.49 1.54 9.51
N THR A 19 12.74 1.17 9.75
CA THR A 19 13.12 0.16 10.75
C THR A 19 12.56 0.48 12.14
N PRO A 20 12.62 1.73 12.67
CA PRO A 20 12.05 2.04 13.97
C PRO A 20 10.54 1.76 14.06
N PHE A 21 9.80 2.04 12.98
CA PHE A 21 8.37 1.76 12.91
C PHE A 21 8.08 0.26 12.81
N ALA A 22 8.85 -0.47 12.01
CA ALA A 22 8.74 -1.93 11.90
C ALA A 22 9.02 -2.62 13.24
N ARG A 23 10.05 -2.16 13.98
CA ARG A 23 10.38 -2.70 15.31
C ARG A 23 9.23 -2.57 16.29
N ARG A 24 8.47 -1.47 16.28
CA ARG A 24 7.30 -1.32 17.16
C ARG A 24 6.29 -2.47 16.98
N PHE A 25 6.06 -2.93 15.76
CA PHE A 25 5.20 -4.10 15.50
C PHE A 25 5.83 -5.39 16.03
N LEU A 26 7.12 -5.61 15.79
CA LEU A 26 7.80 -6.83 16.21
C LEU A 26 7.88 -6.91 17.74
N ASP A 27 8.25 -5.81 18.40
CA ASP A 27 8.45 -5.75 19.85
C ASP A 27 7.11 -5.87 20.60
N SER A 28 6.06 -5.20 20.12
CA SER A 28 4.74 -5.23 20.78
C SER A 28 3.91 -6.45 20.39
N GLY A 29 4.07 -6.92 19.16
CA GLY A 29 3.29 -8.01 18.58
C GLY A 29 3.82 -9.41 18.88
N ASN A 30 5.08 -9.55 19.33
CA ASN A 30 5.59 -10.80 19.86
C ASN A 30 5.36 -10.85 21.38
N ASN A 31 4.33 -11.58 21.80
CA ASN A 31 3.92 -11.70 23.20
C ASN A 31 3.20 -13.05 23.44
N SER A 32 2.54 -13.22 24.58
CA SER A 32 1.84 -14.48 24.92
C SER A 32 0.62 -14.80 24.04
N LYS A 33 0.14 -13.86 23.22
CA LYS A 33 -1.03 -14.01 22.33
C LYS A 33 -0.67 -14.11 20.86
N SER A 34 0.51 -13.64 20.45
CA SER A 34 0.92 -13.63 19.05
C SER A 34 2.43 -13.72 18.85
N SER A 35 2.84 -14.24 17.69
CA SER A 35 4.19 -14.19 17.17
C SER A 35 4.19 -13.55 15.78
N ILE A 36 4.96 -12.49 15.58
CA ILE A 36 5.09 -11.79 14.30
C ILE A 36 6.49 -12.01 13.72
N LYS A 37 6.55 -12.56 12.51
CA LYS A 37 7.78 -12.75 11.74
C LYS A 37 7.91 -11.66 10.67
N LEU A 38 9.10 -11.07 10.57
CA LEU A 38 9.43 -10.16 9.45
C LEU A 38 9.69 -10.99 8.19
N ILE A 39 8.97 -10.65 7.12
CA ILE A 39 9.09 -11.29 5.80
C ILE A 39 9.44 -10.23 4.77
N PHE A 40 10.47 -10.48 3.98
CA PHE A 40 10.84 -9.58 2.90
C PHE A 40 10.11 -9.94 1.61
N LYS A 41 9.42 -8.96 1.04
CA LYS A 41 8.71 -9.05 -0.24
C LYS A 41 9.65 -9.46 -1.37
N ASP A 42 10.89 -9.00 -1.32
CA ASP A 42 11.94 -9.29 -2.31
C ASP A 42 12.30 -10.79 -2.38
N GLU A 43 11.91 -11.57 -1.38
CA GLU A 43 12.13 -13.01 -1.27
C GLU A 43 10.81 -13.81 -1.32
N LEU A 44 9.68 -13.13 -1.57
CA LEU A 44 8.33 -13.68 -1.54
C LEU A 44 7.74 -13.71 -2.95
N TYR A 45 7.47 -14.91 -3.45
CA TYR A 45 6.84 -15.15 -4.74
C TYR A 45 5.43 -15.67 -4.52
N TYR A 46 4.50 -15.24 -5.35
CA TYR A 46 3.09 -15.60 -5.26
C TYR A 46 2.48 -15.61 -6.66
N GLY A 47 1.46 -16.43 -6.86
CA GLY A 47 0.82 -16.58 -8.16
C GLY A 47 0.01 -17.86 -8.26
N ILE A 48 -0.12 -18.37 -9.48
CA ILE A 48 -0.91 -19.57 -9.75
C ILE A 48 0.05 -20.67 -10.24
N GLU A 49 0.03 -21.82 -9.59
CA GLU A 49 0.78 -23.01 -9.96
C GLU A 49 -0.16 -24.21 -9.92
N SER A 50 -0.16 -25.05 -10.96
CA SER A 50 -1.05 -26.23 -11.04
C SER A 50 -2.53 -25.91 -10.77
N LYS A 51 -3.02 -24.79 -11.31
CA LYS A 51 -4.41 -24.26 -11.16
C LYS A 51 -4.79 -23.85 -9.72
N SER A 52 -3.83 -23.71 -8.82
CA SER A 52 -4.05 -23.29 -7.43
C SER A 52 -3.20 -22.09 -7.06
N LEU A 53 -3.66 -21.29 -6.10
CA LEU A 53 -2.85 -20.19 -5.55
C LEU A 53 -1.62 -20.76 -4.84
N CYS A 54 -0.45 -20.18 -5.12
CA CYS A 54 0.81 -20.56 -4.49
C CYS A 54 1.46 -19.36 -3.79
N LEU A 55 2.26 -19.68 -2.77
CA LEU A 55 3.07 -18.73 -2.01
C LEU A 55 4.39 -19.40 -1.68
N LYS A 56 5.50 -18.78 -2.08
CA LYS A 56 6.86 -19.28 -1.89
C LYS A 56 7.69 -18.21 -1.20
N TYR A 57 8.43 -18.59 -0.16
CA TYR A 57 9.36 -17.72 0.53
C TYR A 57 10.76 -18.32 0.45
N ARG A 58 11.75 -17.54 -0.03
CA ARG A 58 13.13 -17.99 -0.26
C ARG A 58 13.19 -19.29 -1.08
N ASN A 59 12.44 -19.32 -2.19
CA ASN A 59 12.32 -20.46 -3.11
C ASN A 59 11.75 -21.75 -2.51
N LYS A 60 11.11 -21.69 -1.34
CA LYS A 60 10.44 -22.82 -0.71
C LYS A 60 8.94 -22.56 -0.62
N ASN A 61 8.13 -23.60 -0.87
CA ASN A 61 6.69 -23.52 -0.62
C ASN A 61 6.43 -23.21 0.85
N VAL A 62 5.50 -22.30 1.09
CA VAL A 62 5.01 -21.99 2.44
C VAL A 62 4.06 -23.11 2.85
N SER A 63 4.47 -23.96 3.78
CA SER A 63 3.67 -25.08 4.27
C SER A 63 2.57 -24.66 5.25
N GLU A 64 2.83 -23.61 6.02
CA GLU A 64 1.91 -23.08 7.02
C GLU A 64 1.67 -21.59 6.75
N LEU A 65 0.41 -21.24 6.48
CA LEU A 65 0.01 -19.85 6.27
C LEU A 65 -0.11 -19.13 7.62
N PRO A 66 0.21 -17.84 7.69
CA PRO A 66 -0.04 -17.06 8.90
C PRO A 66 -1.53 -16.82 9.10
N ASP A 67 -1.95 -16.63 10.35
CA ASP A 67 -3.30 -16.21 10.71
C ASP A 67 -3.60 -14.78 10.22
N PHE A 68 -2.57 -13.94 10.17
CA PHE A 68 -2.69 -12.57 9.65
C PHE A 68 -1.39 -12.03 9.04
N VAL A 69 -1.53 -11.02 8.20
CA VAL A 69 -0.42 -10.30 7.57
C VAL A 69 -0.60 -8.81 7.77
N ILE A 70 0.42 -8.15 8.29
CA ILE A 70 0.56 -6.69 8.24
C ILE A 70 1.40 -6.37 7.01
N ASN A 71 0.73 -6.02 5.91
CA ASN A 71 1.38 -5.70 4.66
C ASN A 71 1.79 -4.22 4.62
N ARG A 72 3.09 -3.96 4.68
CA ARG A 72 3.68 -2.61 4.59
C ARG A 72 4.29 -2.33 3.23
N THR A 73 4.04 -3.21 2.26
CA THR A 73 4.29 -2.94 0.85
C THR A 73 3.14 -2.17 0.24
N ILE A 74 3.40 -1.55 -0.91
CA ILE A 74 2.39 -0.80 -1.65
C ILE A 74 2.00 -1.64 -2.88
N ASP A 75 1.57 -2.86 -2.58
CA ASP A 75 1.23 -3.92 -3.54
C ASP A 75 -0.17 -4.47 -3.21
N PRO A 76 -1.24 -3.84 -3.73
CA PRO A 76 -2.62 -4.31 -3.53
C PRO A 76 -2.86 -5.71 -4.10
N LEU A 77 -2.11 -6.11 -5.14
CA LEU A 77 -2.23 -7.43 -5.75
C LEU A 77 -1.74 -8.51 -4.80
N LEU A 78 -0.62 -8.28 -4.09
CA LEU A 78 -0.17 -9.16 -3.02
C LEU A 78 -1.23 -9.29 -1.92
N SER A 79 -1.79 -8.18 -1.45
CA SER A 79 -2.84 -8.22 -0.42
C SER A 79 -4.02 -9.06 -0.90
N ARG A 80 -4.48 -8.86 -2.14
CA ARG A 80 -5.60 -9.59 -2.73
C ARG A 80 -5.32 -11.08 -2.84
N HIS A 81 -4.09 -11.43 -3.24
CA HIS A 81 -3.66 -12.82 -3.33
C HIS A 81 -3.69 -13.52 -1.97
N LEU A 82 -3.14 -12.88 -0.93
CA LEU A 82 -3.12 -13.41 0.43
C LEU A 82 -4.54 -13.55 0.99
N GLU A 83 -5.41 -12.56 0.75
CA GLU A 83 -6.84 -12.64 1.11
C GLU A 83 -7.55 -13.79 0.42
N ALA A 84 -7.28 -14.03 -0.87
CA ALA A 84 -7.85 -15.16 -1.61
C ALA A 84 -7.34 -16.52 -1.10
N MET A 85 -6.18 -16.55 -0.43
CA MET A 85 -5.68 -17.72 0.30
C MET A 85 -6.29 -17.86 1.71
N GLY A 86 -7.25 -17.00 2.09
CA GLY A 86 -7.93 -17.03 3.39
C GLY A 86 -7.19 -16.30 4.52
N ILE A 87 -6.12 -15.56 4.21
CA ILE A 87 -5.30 -14.87 5.21
C ILE A 87 -5.91 -13.49 5.50
N LYS A 88 -6.00 -13.10 6.78
CA LYS A 88 -6.41 -11.75 7.16
C LYS A 88 -5.29 -10.74 6.89
N VAL A 89 -5.51 -9.76 6.01
CA VAL A 89 -4.48 -8.77 5.64
C VAL A 89 -4.79 -7.37 6.17
N PHE A 90 -3.78 -6.70 6.70
CA PHE A 90 -3.83 -5.34 7.24
C PHE A 90 -2.80 -4.46 6.52
N ASN A 91 -3.19 -3.44 5.77
CA ASN A 91 -4.55 -3.12 5.35
C ASN A 91 -5.03 -4.08 4.25
N SER A 92 -6.36 -4.24 4.14
CA SER A 92 -6.96 -5.08 3.10
C SER A 92 -6.61 -4.59 1.69
N SER A 93 -6.75 -5.45 0.69
CA SER A 93 -6.47 -5.11 -0.71
C SER A 93 -7.32 -3.95 -1.20
N GLN A 94 -8.60 -3.89 -0.83
CA GLN A 94 -9.50 -2.79 -1.16
C GLN A 94 -9.01 -1.46 -0.56
N ILE A 95 -8.66 -1.43 0.72
CA ILE A 95 -8.17 -0.21 1.37
C ILE A 95 -6.82 0.22 0.77
N ALA A 96 -5.92 -0.74 0.52
CA ALA A 96 -4.65 -0.46 -0.13
C ALA A 96 -4.88 0.13 -1.54
N GLU A 97 -5.77 -0.44 -2.33
CA GLU A 97 -6.08 0.02 -3.68
C GLU A 97 -6.65 1.45 -3.73
N ILE A 98 -7.47 1.82 -2.73
CA ILE A 98 -7.99 3.18 -2.58
C ILE A 98 -6.89 4.14 -2.09
N CYS A 99 -6.26 3.83 -0.96
CA CYS A 99 -5.37 4.77 -0.26
C CYS A 99 -4.00 4.95 -0.94
N ASN A 100 -3.60 4.03 -1.82
CA ASN A 100 -2.34 4.14 -2.57
C ASN A 100 -2.47 5.02 -3.83
N ASP A 101 -3.68 5.41 -4.20
CA ASP A 101 -3.97 6.33 -5.29
C ASP A 101 -4.69 7.57 -4.73
N LYS A 102 -4.05 8.74 -4.86
CA LYS A 102 -4.65 9.99 -4.33
C LYS A 102 -5.98 10.32 -4.99
N GLY A 103 -6.14 10.04 -6.29
CA GLY A 103 -7.39 10.34 -6.97
C GLY A 103 -8.55 9.49 -6.45
N ARG A 104 -8.32 8.18 -6.32
CA ARG A 104 -9.30 7.27 -5.70
C ARG A 104 -9.61 7.66 -4.27
N THR A 105 -8.59 8.05 -3.50
CA THR A 105 -8.77 8.54 -2.13
C THR A 105 -9.66 9.78 -2.10
N TYR A 106 -9.40 10.77 -2.94
CA TYR A 106 -10.21 12.00 -3.01
C TYR A 106 -11.65 11.70 -3.40
N LEU A 107 -11.89 10.77 -4.34
CA LEU A 107 -13.24 10.33 -4.71
C LEU A 107 -14.00 9.65 -3.57
N GLU A 108 -13.33 8.89 -2.70
CA GLU A 108 -13.98 8.30 -1.52
C GLU A 108 -14.24 9.36 -0.44
N VAL A 109 -13.30 10.28 -0.24
CA VAL A 109 -13.45 11.36 0.74
C VAL A 109 -14.52 12.37 0.32
N SER A 110 -14.69 12.66 -0.97
CA SER A 110 -15.71 13.60 -1.46
C SER A 110 -17.14 13.13 -1.23
N LYS A 111 -17.34 11.86 -0.88
CA LYS A 111 -18.65 11.32 -0.45
C LYS A 111 -18.95 11.63 1.01
N LEU A 112 -17.95 12.10 1.75
CA LEU A 112 -18.06 12.53 3.13
C LEU A 112 -18.33 14.03 3.14
N ASP A 113 -19.19 14.48 4.05
CA ASP A 113 -19.47 15.92 4.24
C ASP A 113 -18.34 16.58 5.04
N ILE A 114 -17.13 16.55 4.48
CA ILE A 114 -15.89 17.06 5.09
C ILE A 114 -15.30 18.11 4.14
N PRO A 115 -14.89 19.29 4.65
CA PRO A 115 -14.23 20.30 3.84
C PRO A 115 -12.97 19.75 3.14
N MET A 116 -12.89 19.94 1.83
CA MET A 116 -11.75 19.51 1.02
C MET A 116 -11.39 20.56 -0.03
N VAL A 117 -10.14 20.54 -0.47
CA VAL A 117 -9.66 21.45 -1.52
C VAL A 117 -10.21 21.02 -2.87
N ASP A 118 -10.70 21.98 -3.66
CA ASP A 118 -11.12 21.76 -5.04
C ASP A 118 -10.00 21.10 -5.84
N THR A 119 -10.33 19.96 -6.46
CA THR A 119 -9.33 19.09 -7.10
C THR A 119 -9.87 18.58 -8.42
N LEU A 120 -9.07 18.73 -9.48
CA LEU A 120 -9.35 18.19 -10.80
C LEU A 120 -8.36 17.07 -11.13
N PHE A 121 -8.86 16.02 -11.78
CA PHE A 121 -8.03 14.95 -12.33
C PHE A 121 -7.87 15.17 -13.83
N ALA A 122 -6.63 15.22 -14.29
CA ALA A 122 -6.32 15.33 -15.70
C ALA A 122 -5.05 14.55 -16.01
N ASP A 123 -4.99 14.01 -17.23
CA ASP A 123 -3.74 13.50 -17.77
C ASP A 123 -2.85 14.68 -18.24
N LYS A 124 -1.56 14.38 -18.38
CA LYS A 124 -0.55 15.38 -18.75
C LYS A 124 -0.85 16.02 -20.11
N ASP A 125 -1.26 15.23 -21.09
CA ASP A 125 -1.42 15.71 -22.47
C ASP A 125 -2.65 16.63 -22.58
N SER A 126 -3.73 16.31 -21.85
CA SER A 126 -4.91 17.16 -21.75
C SER A 126 -4.58 18.50 -21.07
N LEU A 127 -3.83 18.49 -19.96
CA LEU A 127 -3.41 19.72 -19.29
C LEU A 127 -2.57 20.63 -20.20
N VAL A 128 -1.61 20.06 -20.93
CA VAL A 128 -0.74 20.83 -21.84
C VAL A 128 -1.53 21.42 -23.02
N LYS A 129 -2.54 20.70 -23.53
CA LYS A 129 -3.33 21.16 -24.68
C LYS A 129 -4.39 22.20 -24.31
N SER A 130 -5.07 21.99 -23.19
CA SER A 130 -6.23 22.80 -22.80
C SER A 130 -5.91 23.94 -21.83
N GLY A 131 -4.69 23.94 -21.26
CA GLY A 131 -4.35 24.85 -20.17
C GLY A 131 -4.98 24.44 -18.84
N LEU A 132 -4.60 25.13 -17.77
CA LEU A 132 -5.22 24.92 -16.45
C LEU A 132 -6.57 25.64 -16.37
N ILE A 133 -7.55 24.95 -15.78
CA ILE A 133 -8.91 25.50 -15.52
C ILE A 133 -8.91 26.38 -14.27
N PHE A 134 -8.06 26.07 -13.29
CA PHE A 134 -7.95 26.82 -12.05
C PHE A 134 -6.99 28.00 -12.18
N ASP A 135 -7.33 29.09 -11.50
CA ASP A 135 -6.45 30.23 -11.35
C ASP A 135 -5.20 29.86 -10.55
N TYR A 136 -4.07 30.44 -10.95
CA TYR A 136 -2.82 30.30 -10.22
C TYR A 136 -2.85 31.08 -8.88
N PRO A 137 -2.17 30.57 -7.84
CA PRO A 137 -1.32 29.39 -7.84
C PRO A 137 -2.08 28.07 -7.63
N VAL A 138 -1.58 26.99 -8.24
CA VAL A 138 -2.13 25.63 -8.08
C VAL A 138 -1.08 24.66 -7.57
N VAL A 139 -1.52 23.61 -6.87
CA VAL A 139 -0.63 22.51 -6.45
C VAL A 139 -0.83 21.31 -7.37
N VAL A 140 0.21 20.95 -8.12
CA VAL A 140 0.21 19.81 -9.03
C VAL A 140 0.81 18.60 -8.34
N LYS A 141 0.11 17.47 -8.37
CA LYS A 141 0.55 16.21 -7.74
C LYS A 141 0.29 15.04 -8.68
N THR A 142 1.19 14.07 -8.69
CA THR A 142 0.88 12.77 -9.30
C THR A 142 -0.04 11.94 -8.38
N THR A 143 -0.84 11.06 -8.96
CA THR A 143 -1.73 10.17 -8.19
C THR A 143 -0.92 9.16 -7.37
N GLY A 144 0.07 8.52 -7.98
CA GLY A 144 0.88 7.45 -7.38
C GLY A 144 2.13 7.90 -6.59
N GLY A 145 2.53 9.17 -6.67
CA GLY A 145 3.75 9.68 -6.02
C GLY A 145 3.74 9.56 -4.50
N ARG A 146 4.91 9.41 -3.87
CA ARG A 146 5.03 9.08 -2.44
C ARG A 146 6.04 9.97 -1.73
N GLY A 147 5.89 10.10 -0.41
CA GLY A 147 6.85 10.81 0.45
C GLY A 147 7.02 12.29 0.09
N GLY A 148 6.01 12.92 -0.51
CA GLY A 148 6.04 14.34 -0.90
C GLY A 148 6.94 14.67 -2.10
N LYS A 149 7.49 13.68 -2.81
CA LYS A 149 8.48 13.91 -3.88
C LYS A 149 7.89 14.43 -5.20
N GLU A 150 6.62 14.18 -5.45
CA GLU A 150 5.95 14.49 -6.71
C GLU A 150 4.82 15.49 -6.46
N VAL A 151 5.18 16.60 -5.82
CA VAL A 151 4.30 17.71 -5.45
C VAL A 151 4.99 18.99 -5.87
N MET A 152 4.31 19.82 -6.67
CA MET A 152 4.85 21.06 -7.23
C MET A 152 3.85 22.19 -7.01
N LEU A 153 4.37 23.38 -6.71
CA LEU A 153 3.60 24.63 -6.78
C LEU A 153 3.80 25.19 -8.18
N ALA A 154 2.71 25.40 -8.91
CA ALA A 154 2.72 26.17 -10.14
C ALA A 154 2.14 27.56 -9.84
N SER A 155 2.88 28.60 -10.19
CA SER A 155 2.51 30.00 -9.94
C SER A 155 2.13 30.76 -11.22
N SER A 156 2.37 30.15 -12.39
CA SER A 156 2.11 30.69 -13.73
C SER A 156 2.04 29.57 -14.77
N ASP A 157 1.57 29.89 -15.98
CA ASP A 157 1.59 29.01 -17.17
C ASP A 157 2.99 28.77 -17.74
N VAL A 158 3.96 29.61 -17.37
CA VAL A 158 5.37 29.57 -17.82
C VAL A 158 6.26 28.99 -16.73
#